data_AF-A0A8S1X8U0-F1
#
_entry.id   AF-A0A8S1X8U0-F1
#
_cell.length_a   1.000
_cell.length_b   1.000
_cell.length_c   1.000
_cell.angle_alpha   90.00
_cell.angle_beta   90.00
_cell.angle_gamma   90.00
#
_symmetry.space_group_name_H-M   'P 1'
#
loop_
_entity.id
_entity.type
_entity.pdbx_description
1 polymer ?
#
loop_
_entity_poly.entity_id
_entity_poly.type
_entity_poly.pdbx_seq_one_letter_code
_entity_poly.pdbx_strand_id
1 'polypeptide(L)'
;MSTAQKIKRRQQPSEQMGFCVQCLNFIPITQIDLHCRSCMQNTNKLNTQIDQISQQLLHIKTIAIKGAEKLDDNNEKYKFLIRIQELSTQIDAIRCYNSQSVKKLRDIESEVNVLIAYPQASITIMMLLSRLLALVKEKLMLQNQKKLVSQNSFPQGVDTRIKTESQCQEASEAEYTYRQYKSERDIRKVSEFKRTFYSKCLELKLQLSKNDPAQSILVQDLFQIVVKENYNQEEAVRFVRKCFQVGKIIQV
;
A
#
# COMPACT_ATOMS: atom_id res chain seq x y z
N MET A 1 -0.45 47.72 -44.37
CA MET A 1 -0.26 46.26 -44.49
C MET A 1 -0.03 45.72 -43.09
N SER A 2 -0.96 44.89 -42.57
CA SER A 2 -0.87 44.32 -41.22
C SER A 2 -1.16 42.82 -41.31
N THR A 3 -0.13 42.00 -41.11
CA THR A 3 -0.18 40.54 -41.15
C THR A 3 -0.48 40.00 -39.76
N ALA A 4 -1.75 39.73 -39.48
CA ALA A 4 -2.17 39.00 -38.29
C ALA A 4 -1.90 37.49 -38.46
N GLN A 5 -0.80 36.99 -37.90
CA GLN A 5 -0.55 35.55 -37.77
C GLN A 5 -1.35 34.96 -36.59
N LYS A 6 -2.36 34.14 -36.90
CA LYS A 6 -3.11 33.32 -35.95
C LYS A 6 -2.19 32.24 -35.34
N ILE A 7 -1.87 32.38 -34.06
CA ILE A 7 -1.21 31.34 -33.26
C ILE A 7 -2.26 30.26 -32.91
N LYS A 8 -2.17 29.08 -33.55
CA LYS A 8 -2.93 27.88 -33.18
C LYS A 8 -2.41 27.36 -31.82
N ARG A 9 -3.18 27.54 -30.74
CA ARG A 9 -2.98 26.83 -29.47
C ARG A 9 -3.16 25.32 -29.72
N ARG A 10 -2.07 24.55 -29.77
CA ARG A 10 -2.12 23.07 -29.72
C ARG A 10 -2.48 22.68 -28.28
N GLN A 11 -3.70 22.20 -28.07
CA GLN A 11 -4.12 21.56 -26.81
C GLN A 11 -3.21 20.34 -26.58
N GLN A 12 -2.54 20.26 -25.43
CA GLN A 12 -1.88 19.04 -25.00
C GLN A 12 -2.92 17.95 -24.73
N PRO A 13 -2.67 16.68 -25.08
CA PRO A 13 -3.52 15.60 -24.63
C PRO A 13 -3.43 15.52 -23.10
N SER A 14 -4.57 15.62 -22.42
CA SER A 14 -4.70 15.40 -20.98
C SER A 14 -3.93 14.13 -20.59
N GLU A 15 -2.91 14.25 -19.74
CA GLU A 15 -2.21 13.08 -19.19
C GLU A 15 -3.23 12.17 -18.53
N GLN A 16 -3.37 10.96 -19.07
CA GLN A 16 -4.30 10.00 -18.51
C GLN A 16 -3.76 9.52 -17.17
N MET A 17 -4.58 9.60 -16.13
CA MET A 17 -4.26 9.18 -14.77
C MET A 17 -4.96 7.86 -14.47
N GLY A 18 -4.28 6.96 -13.76
CA GLY A 18 -4.89 5.80 -13.14
C GLY A 18 -4.80 5.87 -11.62
N PHE A 19 -5.71 5.18 -10.95
CA PHE A 19 -5.83 5.22 -9.49
C PHE A 19 -5.17 4.00 -8.85
N CYS A 20 -4.23 4.21 -7.93
CA CYS A 20 -3.62 3.13 -7.17
C CYS A 20 -4.43 2.84 -5.90
N VAL A 21 -5.01 1.64 -5.81
CA VAL A 21 -5.80 1.23 -4.63
C VAL A 21 -4.96 0.99 -3.37
N GLN A 22 -3.65 0.85 -3.49
CA GLN A 22 -2.76 0.57 -2.36
C GLN A 22 -2.35 1.83 -1.60
N CYS A 23 -2.14 2.94 -2.30
CA CYS A 23 -1.76 4.22 -1.69
C CYS A 23 -2.82 5.31 -1.85
N LEU A 24 -3.92 5.03 -2.57
CA LEU A 24 -5.04 5.93 -2.87
C LEU A 24 -4.65 7.20 -3.65
N ASN A 25 -3.58 7.12 -4.45
CA ASN A 25 -3.10 8.21 -5.28
C ASN A 25 -3.46 8.05 -6.76
N PHE A 26 -3.63 9.19 -7.44
CA PHE A 26 -3.68 9.26 -8.89
C PHE A 26 -2.26 9.31 -9.45
N ILE A 27 -1.95 8.37 -10.33
CA ILE A 27 -0.64 8.16 -10.92
C ILE A 27 -0.78 8.29 -12.44
N PRO A 28 0.13 8.98 -13.14
CA PRO A 28 0.14 8.96 -14.60
C PRO A 28 0.13 7.53 -15.12
N ILE A 29 -0.71 7.23 -16.12
CA ILE A 29 -0.84 5.87 -16.68
C ILE A 29 0.51 5.34 -17.18
N THR A 30 1.41 6.22 -17.62
CA THR A 30 2.77 5.87 -18.04
C THR A 30 3.64 5.32 -16.91
N GLN A 31 3.36 5.69 -15.65
CA GLN A 31 4.12 5.28 -14.46
C GLN A 31 3.38 4.27 -13.58
N ILE A 32 2.13 3.93 -13.91
CA ILE A 32 1.27 3.13 -13.05
C ILE A 32 1.82 1.72 -12.78
N ASP A 33 2.41 1.07 -13.80
CA ASP A 33 2.94 -0.29 -13.66
C ASP A 33 4.16 -0.32 -12.72
N LEU A 34 5.06 0.67 -12.83
CA LEU A 34 6.22 0.84 -11.95
C LEU A 34 5.78 1.18 -10.53
N HIS A 35 4.86 2.14 -10.40
CA HIS A 35 4.30 2.55 -9.13
C HIS A 35 3.62 1.38 -8.42
N CYS A 36 2.78 0.61 -9.10
CA CYS A 36 2.07 -0.53 -8.51
C CYS A 36 3.06 -1.56 -7.93
N ARG A 37 4.16 -1.87 -8.64
CA ARG A 37 5.20 -2.78 -8.14
C ARG A 37 5.87 -2.25 -6.88
N SER A 38 6.35 -1.00 -6.92
CA SER A 38 7.03 -0.38 -5.77
C SER A 38 6.09 -0.19 -4.58
N CYS A 39 4.87 0.30 -4.83
CA CYS A 39 3.85 0.49 -3.83
C CYS A 39 3.48 -0.84 -3.16
N MET A 40 3.31 -1.92 -3.94
CA MET A 40 3.01 -3.25 -3.39
C MET A 40 4.17 -3.79 -2.54
N GLN A 41 5.42 -3.66 -3.02
CA GLN A 41 6.61 -4.08 -2.25
C GLN A 41 6.73 -3.31 -0.93
N ASN A 42 6.52 -2.00 -0.95
CA ASN A 42 6.54 -1.15 0.24
C ASN A 42 5.40 -1.51 1.20
N THR A 43 4.19 -1.72 0.69
CA THR A 43 3.05 -2.17 1.50
C THR A 43 3.31 -3.52 2.14
N ASN A 44 3.86 -4.49 1.40
CA ASN A 44 4.19 -5.81 1.93
C ASN A 44 5.26 -5.72 3.03
N LYS A 45 6.32 -4.95 2.81
CA LYS A 45 7.37 -4.72 3.81
C LYS A 45 6.80 -4.12 5.10
N LEU A 46 5.95 -3.11 4.97
CA LEU A 46 5.28 -2.49 6.13
C LEU A 46 4.37 -3.48 6.86
N ASN A 47 3.61 -4.30 6.12
CA ASN A 47 2.76 -5.32 6.72
C ASN A 47 3.58 -6.37 7.47
N THR A 48 4.71 -6.83 6.92
CA THR A 48 5.62 -7.74 7.63
C THR A 48 6.16 -7.13 8.92
N GLN A 49 6.52 -5.84 8.91
CA GLN A 49 6.96 -5.15 10.14
C GLN A 49 5.85 -5.04 11.19
N ILE A 50 4.60 -4.80 10.75
CA ILE A 50 3.43 -4.80 11.63
C ILE A 50 3.23 -6.17 12.27
N ASP A 51 3.32 -7.25 11.47
CA ASP A 51 3.16 -8.62 11.96
C ASP A 51 4.25 -8.99 12.97
N GLN A 52 5.50 -8.56 12.73
CA GLN A 52 6.62 -8.73 13.66
C GLN A 52 6.37 -8.04 14.99
N ILE A 53 5.86 -6.80 14.99
CA ILE A 53 5.49 -6.08 16.20
C ILE A 53 4.37 -6.82 16.94
N SER A 54 3.34 -7.28 16.23
CA SER A 54 2.23 -8.04 16.82
C SER A 54 2.71 -9.34 17.48
N GLN A 55 3.63 -10.08 16.84
CA GLN A 55 4.24 -11.27 17.43
C GLN A 55 5.01 -10.97 18.71
N GLN A 56 5.77 -9.86 18.74
CA GLN A 56 6.54 -9.46 19.92
C GLN A 56 5.65 -8.96 21.06
N LEU A 57 4.57 -8.25 20.76
CA LEU A 57 3.54 -7.87 21.74
C LEU A 57 2.87 -9.11 22.34
N LEU A 58 2.55 -10.10 21.52
CA LEU A 58 2.01 -11.38 21.98
C LEU A 58 3.00 -12.08 22.92
N HIS A 59 4.29 -12.10 22.58
CA HIS A 59 5.32 -12.69 23.42
C HIS A 59 5.45 -12.00 24.79
N ILE A 60 5.49 -10.66 24.82
CA ILE A 60 5.50 -9.87 26.06
C ILE A 60 4.27 -10.20 26.91
N LYS A 61 3.09 -10.23 26.27
CA LYS A 61 1.84 -10.59 26.95
C LYS A 61 1.89 -11.99 27.55
N THR A 62 2.41 -12.99 26.83
CA THR A 62 2.54 -14.35 27.35
C THR A 62 3.49 -14.42 28.55
N ILE A 63 4.62 -13.69 28.52
CA ILE A 63 5.53 -13.62 29.67
C ILE A 63 4.83 -12.96 30.86
N ALA A 64 4.09 -11.88 30.62
CA ALA A 64 3.38 -11.17 31.67
C ALA A 64 2.31 -12.05 32.36
N ILE A 65 1.51 -12.77 31.57
CA ILE A 65 0.49 -13.71 32.07
C ILE A 65 1.15 -14.80 32.94
N LYS A 66 2.15 -15.51 32.41
CA LYS A 66 2.85 -16.57 33.15
C LYS A 66 3.56 -16.07 34.40
N GLY A 67 3.96 -14.80 34.41
CA GLY A 67 4.56 -14.15 35.57
C GLY A 67 3.52 -13.81 36.63
N ALA A 68 2.33 -13.37 36.20
CA ALA A 68 1.24 -12.97 37.08
C ALA A 68 0.56 -14.17 37.76
N GLU A 69 0.41 -15.30 37.06
CA GLU A 69 -0.16 -16.56 37.60
C GLU A 69 0.57 -17.10 38.84
N LYS A 70 1.80 -16.67 39.08
CA LYS A 70 2.66 -17.12 40.19
C LYS A 70 2.66 -16.17 41.39
N LEU A 71 1.86 -15.11 41.35
CA LEU A 71 1.89 -14.02 42.31
C LEU A 71 0.49 -13.79 42.88
N ASP A 72 0.44 -13.35 44.14
CA ASP A 72 -0.82 -12.89 44.75
C ASP A 72 -1.27 -11.56 44.16
N ASP A 73 -2.58 -11.34 44.11
CA ASP A 73 -3.19 -10.12 43.55
C ASP A 73 -2.76 -8.83 44.27
N ASN A 74 -2.36 -8.92 45.54
CA ASN A 74 -1.88 -7.79 46.33
C ASN A 74 -0.41 -7.42 46.04
N ASN A 75 0.31 -8.21 45.24
CA ASN A 75 1.70 -7.97 44.93
C ASN A 75 1.87 -6.81 43.95
N GLU A 76 2.73 -5.85 44.25
CA GLU A 76 3.05 -4.75 43.32
C GLU A 76 3.53 -5.27 41.95
N LYS A 77 4.33 -6.34 41.96
CA LYS A 77 4.80 -7.01 40.73
C LYS A 77 3.64 -7.54 39.90
N TYR A 78 2.59 -8.06 40.54
CA TYR A 78 1.38 -8.54 39.86
C TYR A 78 0.69 -7.39 39.13
N LYS A 79 0.47 -6.24 39.79
CA LYS A 79 -0.15 -5.05 39.19
C LYS A 79 0.58 -4.58 37.93
N PHE A 80 1.92 -4.55 37.97
CA PHE A 80 2.73 -4.20 36.80
C PHE A 80 2.57 -5.20 35.65
N LEU A 81 2.54 -6.50 35.92
CA LEU A 81 2.40 -7.53 34.89
C LEU A 81 1.01 -7.48 34.24
N ILE A 82 -0.06 -7.28 35.03
CA ILE A 82 -1.40 -7.04 34.50
C ILE A 82 -1.41 -5.79 33.61
N ARG A 83 -0.79 -4.69 34.06
CA ARG A 83 -0.77 -3.46 33.25
C ARG A 83 0.02 -3.62 31.95
N ILE A 84 1.14 -4.33 31.97
CA ILE A 84 1.92 -4.67 30.76
C ILE A 84 1.07 -5.48 29.78
N GLN A 85 0.28 -6.45 30.26
CA GLN A 85 -0.64 -7.24 29.44
C GLN A 85 -1.73 -6.38 28.80
N GLU A 86 -2.33 -5.47 29.57
CA GLU A 86 -3.34 -4.54 29.07
C GLU A 86 -2.77 -3.63 27.99
N LEU A 87 -1.63 -3.00 28.26
CA LEU A 87 -0.97 -2.11 27.31
C LEU A 87 -0.56 -2.86 26.04
N SER A 88 -0.03 -4.08 26.15
CA SER A 88 0.30 -4.92 24.98
C SER A 88 -0.93 -5.19 24.10
N THR A 89 -2.08 -5.45 24.74
CA THR A 89 -3.35 -5.68 24.04
C THR A 89 -3.87 -4.40 23.38
N GLN A 90 -3.80 -3.26 24.08
CA GLN A 90 -4.20 -1.97 23.54
C GLN A 90 -3.34 -1.55 22.35
N ILE A 91 -2.03 -1.74 22.44
CA ILE A 91 -1.10 -1.43 21.34
C ILE A 91 -1.45 -2.29 20.12
N ASP A 92 -1.61 -3.61 20.28
CA ASP A 92 -1.93 -4.49 19.15
C ASP A 92 -3.25 -4.14 18.46
N ALA A 93 -4.27 -3.78 19.23
CA ALA A 93 -5.59 -3.40 18.73
C ALA A 93 -5.58 -2.12 17.86
N ILE A 94 -4.57 -1.25 18.00
CA ILE A 94 -4.43 -0.05 17.17
C ILE A 94 -3.95 -0.45 15.77
N ARG A 95 -4.91 -0.71 14.87
CA ARG A 95 -4.64 -1.09 13.46
C ARG A 95 -4.85 0.05 12.47
N CYS A 96 -5.51 1.12 12.87
CA CYS A 96 -5.80 2.27 12.01
C CYS A 96 -4.63 3.26 11.99
N TYR A 97 -4.43 3.92 10.85
CA TYR A 97 -3.31 4.85 10.60
C TYR A 97 -3.80 6.29 10.46
N ASN A 98 -4.59 6.74 11.43
CA ASN A 98 -5.15 8.09 11.48
C ASN A 98 -4.58 8.90 12.65
N SER A 99 -4.86 10.21 12.69
CA SER A 99 -4.41 11.11 13.76
C SER A 99 -4.82 10.64 15.16
N GLN A 100 -6.01 10.06 15.30
CA GLN A 100 -6.51 9.54 16.57
C GLN A 100 -5.69 8.34 17.06
N SER A 101 -5.26 7.48 16.13
CA SER A 101 -4.43 6.30 16.43
C SER A 101 -3.02 6.70 16.85
N VAL A 102 -2.45 7.72 16.20
CA VAL A 102 -1.19 8.34 16.62
C VAL A 102 -1.31 8.90 18.03
N LYS A 103 -2.39 9.64 18.32
CA LYS A 103 -2.62 10.20 19.67
C LYS A 103 -2.69 9.10 20.73
N LYS A 104 -3.48 8.04 20.50
CA LYS A 104 -3.57 6.90 21.43
C LYS A 104 -2.21 6.23 21.67
N LEU A 105 -1.38 6.07 20.63
CA LEU A 105 -0.04 5.52 20.78
C LEU A 105 0.89 6.44 21.59
N ARG A 106 0.76 7.77 21.45
CA ARG A 106 1.51 8.76 22.26
C ARG A 106 1.06 8.78 23.72
N ASP A 107 -0.24 8.62 23.96
CA ASP A 107 -0.78 8.51 25.33
C ASP A 107 -0.21 7.25 26.00
N ILE A 108 -0.23 6.11 25.30
CA ILE A 108 0.40 4.86 25.76
C ILE A 108 1.92 5.01 25.95
N GLU A 109 2.62 5.68 25.03
CA GLU A 109 4.06 5.95 25.17
C GLU A 109 4.35 6.73 26.46
N SER A 110 3.58 7.77 26.73
CA SER A 110 3.72 8.59 27.93
C SER A 110 3.47 7.77 29.19
N GLU A 111 2.45 6.92 29.18
CA GLU A 111 2.15 6.03 30.29
C GLU A 111 3.26 5.01 30.56
N VAL A 112 3.79 4.35 29.53
CA VAL A 112 4.91 3.41 29.68
C VAL A 112 6.14 4.11 30.25
N ASN A 113 6.43 5.35 29.84
CA ASN A 113 7.52 6.13 30.42
C ASN A 113 7.31 6.41 31.91
N VAL A 114 6.08 6.70 32.35
CA VAL A 114 5.76 6.86 33.78
C VAL A 114 5.99 5.55 34.55
N LEU A 115 5.59 4.41 33.99
CA LEU A 115 5.81 3.10 34.61
C LEU A 115 7.30 2.74 34.73
N ILE A 116 8.11 3.12 33.74
CA ILE A 116 9.57 2.93 33.76
C ILE A 116 10.23 3.85 34.80
N ALA A 117 9.75 5.09 34.93
CA ALA A 117 10.29 6.05 35.89
C ALA A 117 10.01 5.66 37.35
N TYR A 118 9.00 4.83 37.59
CA TYR A 118 8.71 4.28 38.91
C TYR A 118 9.82 3.30 39.34
N PRO A 119 10.32 3.35 40.59
CA PRO A 119 11.38 2.45 41.05
C PRO A 119 10.96 0.97 40.96
N GLN A 120 11.49 0.25 39.97
CA GLN A 120 11.18 -1.16 39.76
C GLN A 120 12.17 -2.04 40.54
N ALA A 121 11.66 -2.82 41.50
CA ALA A 121 12.48 -3.83 42.16
C ALA A 121 12.77 -5.04 41.25
N SER A 122 11.97 -5.26 40.21
CA SER A 122 12.11 -6.41 39.30
C SER A 122 12.72 -6.03 37.96
N ILE A 123 13.90 -6.59 37.68
CA ILE A 123 14.59 -6.48 36.38
C ILE A 123 13.67 -6.96 35.24
N THR A 124 12.89 -8.03 35.46
CA THR A 124 11.95 -8.55 34.46
C THR A 124 10.91 -7.51 34.06
N ILE A 125 10.33 -6.78 35.01
CA ILE A 125 9.36 -5.72 34.71
C ILE A 125 10.03 -4.62 33.91
N MET A 126 11.22 -4.18 34.34
CA MET A 126 11.99 -3.15 33.64
C MET A 126 12.30 -3.53 32.19
N MET A 127 12.69 -4.79 31.95
CA MET A 127 12.93 -5.31 30.59
C MET A 127 11.66 -5.34 29.75
N LEU A 128 10.54 -5.81 30.30
CA LEU A 128 9.27 -5.87 29.58
C LEU A 128 8.76 -4.47 29.23
N LEU A 129 8.80 -3.53 30.17
CA LEU A 129 8.41 -2.13 29.93
C LEU A 129 9.33 -1.46 28.91
N SER A 130 10.64 -1.66 29.01
CA SER A 130 11.60 -1.11 28.04
C SER A 130 11.37 -1.66 26.63
N ARG A 131 11.10 -2.97 26.50
CA ARG A 131 10.75 -3.56 25.21
C ARG A 131 9.41 -3.03 24.70
N LEU A 132 8.42 -2.89 25.58
CA LEU A 132 7.12 -2.33 25.22
C LEU A 132 7.24 -0.90 24.69
N LEU A 133 8.04 -0.05 25.34
CA LEU A 133 8.33 1.30 24.89
C LEU A 133 8.97 1.32 23.49
N ALA A 134 9.93 0.42 23.24
CA ALA A 134 10.54 0.29 21.92
C ALA A 134 9.50 -0.07 20.85
N LEU A 135 8.60 -1.02 21.13
CA LEU A 135 7.53 -1.42 20.20
C LEU A 135 6.54 -0.30 19.91
N VAL A 136 6.18 0.50 20.93
CA VAL A 136 5.33 1.68 20.74
C VAL A 136 5.99 2.68 19.79
N LYS A 137 7.29 2.96 19.98
CA LYS A 137 8.06 3.86 19.12
C LYS A 137 8.21 3.32 17.69
N GLU A 138 8.51 2.04 17.53
CA GLU A 138 8.55 1.35 16.23
C GLU A 138 7.19 1.48 15.51
N LYS A 139 6.09 1.24 16.23
CA LYS A 139 4.73 1.35 15.67
C LYS A 139 4.39 2.79 15.27
N LEU A 140 4.77 3.79 16.07
CA LEU A 140 4.63 5.21 15.72
C LEU A 140 5.43 5.57 14.45
N MET A 141 6.65 5.06 14.31
CA MET A 141 7.46 5.26 13.10
C MET A 141 6.79 4.64 11.87
N LEU A 142 6.23 3.43 11.97
CA LEU A 142 5.49 2.79 10.88
C LEU A 142 4.23 3.59 10.48
N GLN A 143 3.55 4.22 11.44
CA GLN A 143 2.41 5.10 11.12
C GLN A 143 2.84 6.30 10.27
N ASN A 144 4.00 6.87 10.56
CA ASN A 144 4.55 7.97 9.76
C ASN A 144 5.04 7.48 8.38
N GLN A 145 5.65 6.29 8.30
CA GLN A 145 6.09 5.70 7.04
C GLN A 145 4.92 5.34 6.11
N LYS A 146 3.79 4.82 6.63
CA LYS A 146 2.59 4.57 5.80
C LYS A 146 2.05 5.84 5.17
N LYS A 147 2.05 6.97 5.90
CA LYS A 147 1.69 8.29 5.35
C LYS A 147 2.67 8.75 4.26
N LEU A 148 3.94 8.37 4.37
CA LEU A 148 4.96 8.71 3.37
C LEU A 148 4.92 7.78 2.16
N VAL A 149 4.53 6.50 2.26
CA VAL A 149 4.32 5.64 1.09
C VAL A 149 3.17 6.15 0.23
N SER A 150 2.16 6.79 0.85
CA SER A 150 1.14 7.57 0.14
C SER A 150 1.63 8.93 -0.41
N GLN A 151 2.90 9.31 -0.25
CA GLN A 151 3.42 10.59 -0.78
C GLN A 151 4.66 10.40 -1.67
N ASN A 152 5.51 9.41 -1.36
CA ASN A 152 6.86 9.23 -1.91
C ASN A 152 6.98 8.00 -2.83
N SER A 153 5.87 7.53 -3.40
CA SER A 153 5.89 6.45 -4.40
C SER A 153 6.26 6.97 -5.81
N PHE A 154 6.98 8.09 -5.86
CA PHE A 154 7.64 8.65 -7.02
C PHE A 154 9.16 8.46 -6.88
N PRO A 155 9.89 8.11 -7.95
CA PRO A 155 11.34 8.07 -7.90
C PRO A 155 11.91 9.45 -7.50
N GLN A 156 12.85 9.46 -6.54
CA GLN A 156 13.63 10.66 -6.26
C GLN A 156 14.40 11.06 -7.53
N GLY A 157 14.12 12.26 -8.04
CA GLY A 157 14.68 12.78 -9.29
C GLY A 157 13.63 13.13 -10.35
N VAL A 158 12.35 12.81 -10.13
CA VAL A 158 11.26 13.37 -10.93
C VAL A 158 10.65 14.52 -10.15
N ASP A 159 10.96 15.75 -10.55
CA ASP A 159 10.22 16.94 -10.11
C ASP A 159 8.76 16.81 -10.57
N THR A 160 7.91 16.13 -9.80
CA THR A 160 6.47 16.36 -9.83
C THR A 160 6.17 17.64 -9.06
N ARG A 161 6.80 18.73 -9.49
CA ARG A 161 6.35 20.06 -9.12
C ARG A 161 5.09 20.31 -9.91
N ILE A 162 3.94 20.22 -9.24
CA ILE A 162 2.68 20.75 -9.74
C ILE A 162 2.94 22.22 -10.12
N LYS A 163 3.06 22.48 -11.41
CA LYS A 163 2.97 23.81 -12.00
C LYS A 163 2.01 23.70 -13.17
N THR A 164 0.81 24.22 -12.94
CA THR A 164 0.04 24.88 -13.99
C THR A 164 1.01 25.73 -14.82
N GLU A 165 1.14 25.34 -16.10
CA GLU A 165 1.74 26.06 -17.24
C GLU A 165 2.91 27.02 -16.97
N SER A 166 4.12 26.72 -17.47
CA SER A 166 4.93 27.62 -18.34
C SER A 166 6.36 27.13 -18.60
N GLN A 167 6.64 26.86 -19.90
CA GLN A 167 7.87 27.07 -20.70
C GLN A 167 9.24 26.37 -20.43
N CYS A 168 9.75 25.80 -21.55
CA CYS A 168 11.14 25.53 -22.03
C CYS A 168 12.10 24.68 -21.16
N GLN A 169 12.99 23.81 -21.67
CA GLN A 169 13.38 23.27 -23.00
C GLN A 169 14.39 22.12 -22.72
N GLU A 170 14.54 21.17 -23.67
CA GLU A 170 15.69 20.27 -23.96
C GLU A 170 16.33 19.45 -22.82
N ALA A 171 16.14 18.12 -22.75
CA ALA A 171 16.95 17.01 -23.33
C ALA A 171 16.97 15.94 -22.20
N SER A 172 17.04 14.63 -22.35
CA SER A 172 17.67 13.74 -23.30
C SER A 172 16.92 12.41 -23.27
N GLU A 173 16.89 11.75 -24.41
CA GLU A 173 16.35 10.41 -24.64
C GLU A 173 17.01 9.38 -23.71
N ALA A 174 16.22 8.53 -23.09
CA ALA A 174 16.67 7.24 -22.56
C ALA A 174 15.89 6.15 -23.27
N GLU A 175 16.51 5.68 -24.35
CA GLU A 175 16.16 4.56 -25.18
C GLU A 175 15.97 3.29 -24.31
N TYR A 176 14.76 2.70 -24.31
CA TYR A 176 14.56 1.34 -23.81
C TYR A 176 13.91 0.48 -24.89
N THR A 177 14.73 -0.47 -25.31
CA THR A 177 14.60 -1.43 -26.40
C THR A 177 13.29 -2.22 -26.34
N TYR A 178 12.36 -1.90 -27.23
CA TYR A 178 11.17 -2.70 -27.51
C TYR A 178 11.52 -3.78 -28.54
N ARG A 179 12.00 -4.95 -28.09
CA ARG A 179 12.06 -6.10 -29.00
C ARG A 179 10.68 -6.72 -29.15
N GLN A 180 10.20 -6.62 -30.40
CA GLN A 180 9.15 -7.40 -31.05
C GLN A 180 7.72 -7.17 -30.58
N TYR A 181 7.14 -6.06 -31.02
CA TYR A 181 5.90 -6.13 -31.79
C TYR A 181 6.10 -5.40 -33.12
N LYS A 182 5.84 -6.09 -34.23
CA LYS A 182 6.02 -5.56 -35.57
C LYS A 182 5.06 -4.39 -35.81
N SER A 183 5.63 -3.32 -36.32
CA SER A 183 5.03 -2.12 -36.93
C SER A 183 4.46 -1.06 -35.98
N GLU A 184 5.09 0.12 -36.06
CA GLU A 184 4.79 1.39 -35.38
C GLU A 184 3.40 2.00 -35.70
N ARG A 185 2.45 1.24 -36.26
CA ARG A 185 1.12 1.75 -36.62
C ARG A 185 0.04 1.53 -35.54
N ASP A 186 0.27 0.68 -34.55
CA ASP A 186 -0.79 0.24 -33.62
C ASP A 186 -0.59 0.59 -32.14
N ILE A 187 0.41 1.41 -31.77
CA ILE A 187 0.65 1.80 -30.36
C ILE A 187 -0.61 2.43 -29.73
N ARG A 188 -1.35 3.27 -30.48
CA ARG A 188 -2.60 3.88 -30.01
C ARG A 188 -3.72 2.86 -29.81
N LYS A 189 -3.85 1.90 -30.72
CA LYS A 189 -4.86 0.83 -30.62
C LYS A 189 -4.57 -0.14 -29.48
N VAL A 190 -3.29 -0.45 -29.24
CA VAL A 190 -2.85 -1.29 -28.11
C VAL A 190 -3.14 -0.59 -26.77
N SER A 191 -2.90 0.73 -26.70
CA SER A 191 -3.23 1.53 -25.52
C SER A 191 -4.75 1.60 -25.27
N GLU A 192 -5.54 1.82 -26.31
CA GLU A 192 -7.00 1.86 -26.25
C GLU A 192 -7.62 0.50 -25.88
N PHE A 193 -7.07 -0.58 -26.44
CA PHE A 193 -7.45 -1.95 -26.10
C PHE A 193 -7.15 -2.28 -24.64
N LYS A 194 -5.93 -1.96 -24.16
CA LYS A 194 -5.54 -2.13 -22.75
C LYS A 194 -6.51 -1.37 -21.84
N ARG A 195 -6.78 -0.09 -22.14
CA ARG A 195 -7.73 0.71 -21.35
C ARG A 195 -9.13 0.09 -21.30
N THR A 196 -9.65 -0.33 -22.45
CA THR A 196 -11.00 -0.87 -22.54
C THR A 196 -11.12 -2.21 -21.83
N PHE A 197 -10.08 -3.03 -21.94
CA PHE A 197 -9.96 -4.30 -21.23
C PHE A 197 -10.01 -4.13 -19.71
N TYR A 198 -9.14 -3.28 -19.14
CA TYR A 198 -9.07 -3.08 -17.70
C TYR A 198 -10.35 -2.46 -17.13
N SER A 199 -10.94 -1.48 -17.83
CA SER A 199 -12.23 -0.90 -17.43
C SER A 199 -13.33 -1.96 -17.38
N LYS A 200 -13.40 -2.86 -18.38
CA LYS A 200 -14.44 -3.90 -18.42
C LYS A 200 -14.22 -4.97 -17.34
N CYS A 201 -12.98 -5.36 -17.07
CA CYS A 201 -12.66 -6.27 -15.97
C CYS A 201 -13.05 -5.70 -14.60
N LEU A 202 -12.82 -4.40 -14.37
CA LEU A 202 -13.22 -3.74 -13.14
C LEU A 202 -14.74 -3.66 -13.00
N GLU A 203 -15.45 -3.28 -14.05
CA GLU A 203 -16.92 -3.26 -14.08
C GLU A 203 -17.51 -4.63 -13.72
N LEU A 204 -16.96 -5.71 -14.30
CA LEU A 204 -17.38 -7.08 -14.00
C LEU A 204 -17.06 -7.49 -12.56
N LYS A 205 -15.90 -7.10 -12.01
CA LYS A 205 -15.55 -7.39 -10.61
C LYS A 205 -16.43 -6.65 -9.60
N LEU A 206 -16.87 -5.45 -9.92
CA LEU A 206 -17.76 -4.66 -9.05
C LEU A 206 -19.16 -5.28 -8.93
N GLN A 207 -19.57 -6.11 -9.89
CA GLN A 207 -20.84 -6.85 -9.86
C GLN A 207 -20.78 -8.14 -9.03
N LEU A 208 -19.58 -8.58 -8.63
CA LEU A 208 -19.38 -9.82 -7.87
C LEU A 208 -19.36 -9.53 -6.35
N SER A 209 -19.75 -10.54 -5.56
CA SER A 209 -19.69 -10.42 -4.10
C SER A 209 -18.25 -10.26 -3.59
N LYS A 210 -18.06 -9.65 -2.42
CA LYS A 210 -16.71 -9.42 -1.84
C LYS A 210 -15.95 -10.71 -1.52
N ASN A 211 -16.66 -11.82 -1.32
CA ASN A 211 -16.09 -13.14 -1.01
C ASN A 211 -16.01 -14.04 -2.25
N ASP A 212 -16.31 -13.52 -3.45
CA ASP A 212 -16.28 -14.29 -4.68
C ASP A 212 -14.83 -14.68 -5.04
N PRO A 213 -14.55 -15.95 -5.38
CA PRO A 213 -13.20 -16.41 -5.73
C PRO A 213 -12.57 -15.61 -6.88
N ALA A 214 -13.38 -15.08 -7.80
CA ALA A 214 -12.90 -14.25 -8.91
C ALA A 214 -12.32 -12.89 -8.46
N GLN A 215 -12.59 -12.44 -7.23
CA GLN A 215 -11.96 -11.24 -6.68
C GLN A 215 -10.44 -11.39 -6.55
N SER A 216 -9.96 -12.62 -6.31
CA SER A 216 -8.54 -12.95 -6.16
C SER A 216 -7.75 -12.97 -7.49
N ILE A 217 -8.45 -13.04 -8.64
CA ILE A 217 -7.80 -13.14 -9.95
C ILE A 217 -7.20 -11.79 -10.36
N LEU A 218 -5.91 -11.74 -10.70
CA LEU A 218 -5.29 -10.50 -11.16
C LEU A 218 -5.72 -10.18 -12.60
N VAL A 219 -6.20 -8.96 -12.82
CA VAL A 219 -6.58 -8.47 -14.17
C VAL A 219 -5.38 -8.45 -15.12
N GLN A 220 -4.17 -8.27 -14.57
CA GLN A 220 -2.92 -8.32 -15.32
C GLN A 220 -2.63 -9.71 -15.90
N ASP A 221 -2.89 -10.77 -15.14
CA ASP A 221 -2.65 -12.15 -15.62
C ASP A 221 -3.61 -12.48 -16.75
N LEU A 222 -4.88 -12.04 -16.64
CA LEU A 222 -5.85 -12.16 -17.72
C LEU A 222 -5.43 -11.36 -18.96
N PHE A 223 -4.88 -10.15 -18.78
CA PHE A 223 -4.40 -9.32 -19.88
C PHE A 223 -3.21 -9.97 -20.61
N GLN A 224 -2.27 -10.57 -19.87
CA GLN A 224 -1.13 -11.27 -20.47
C GLN A 224 -1.59 -12.44 -21.34
N ILE A 225 -2.59 -13.21 -20.90
CA ILE A 225 -3.16 -14.31 -21.68
C ILE A 225 -3.87 -13.78 -22.92
N VAL A 226 -4.69 -12.75 -22.77
CA VAL A 226 -5.41 -12.08 -23.88
C VAL A 226 -4.45 -11.56 -24.95
N VAL A 227 -3.32 -10.98 -24.54
CA VAL A 227 -2.27 -10.50 -25.46
C VAL A 227 -1.50 -11.65 -26.09
N LYS A 228 -1.20 -12.71 -25.31
CA LYS A 228 -0.47 -13.89 -25.80
C LYS A 228 -1.29 -14.67 -26.83
N GLU A 229 -2.58 -14.83 -26.60
CA GLU A 229 -3.53 -15.54 -27.47
C GLU A 229 -4.11 -14.63 -28.57
N ASN A 230 -3.69 -13.36 -28.62
CA ASN A 230 -4.09 -12.37 -29.62
C ASN A 230 -5.62 -12.20 -29.75
N TYR A 231 -6.33 -12.19 -28.63
CA TYR A 231 -7.78 -12.03 -28.61
C TYR A 231 -8.22 -10.63 -29.03
N ASN A 232 -9.29 -10.56 -29.82
CA ASN A 232 -10.00 -9.31 -30.06
C ASN A 232 -10.83 -8.89 -28.82
N GLN A 233 -11.42 -7.70 -28.86
CA GLN A 233 -12.10 -7.11 -27.70
C GLN A 233 -13.29 -7.95 -27.20
N GLU A 234 -14.03 -8.58 -28.11
CA GLU A 234 -15.19 -9.41 -27.76
C GLU A 234 -14.77 -10.76 -27.19
N GLU A 235 -13.70 -11.35 -27.73
CA GLU A 235 -13.08 -12.59 -27.24
C GLU A 235 -12.47 -12.39 -25.86
N ALA A 236 -11.76 -11.28 -25.65
CA ALA A 236 -11.18 -10.92 -24.37
C ALA A 236 -12.24 -10.78 -23.27
N VAL A 237 -13.37 -10.13 -23.58
CA VAL A 237 -14.49 -10.00 -22.64
C VAL A 237 -15.17 -11.34 -22.36
N ARG A 238 -15.35 -12.20 -23.38
CA ARG A 238 -15.88 -13.56 -23.20
C ARG A 238 -14.96 -14.41 -22.31
N PHE A 239 -13.65 -14.33 -22.53
CA PHE A 239 -12.64 -15.01 -21.72
C PHE A 239 -12.66 -14.58 -20.26
N VAL A 240 -12.69 -13.27 -20.01
CA VAL A 240 -12.76 -12.70 -18.64
C VAL A 240 -14.04 -13.18 -17.93
N ARG A 241 -15.20 -13.14 -18.60
CA ARG A 241 -16.46 -13.63 -18.02
C ARG A 241 -16.38 -15.10 -17.63
N LYS A 242 -15.78 -15.94 -18.48
CA LYS A 242 -15.59 -17.37 -18.20
C LYS A 242 -14.69 -17.60 -16.99
N CYS A 243 -13.58 -16.86 -16.88
CA CYS A 243 -12.67 -16.95 -15.74
C CYS A 243 -13.34 -16.47 -14.44
N PHE A 244 -14.17 -15.43 -14.50
CA PHE A 244 -14.88 -14.91 -13.34
C PHE A 244 -16.04 -15.80 -12.90
N GLN A 245 -16.73 -16.49 -13.81
CA GLN A 245 -17.75 -17.48 -13.46
C GLN A 245 -17.18 -18.72 -12.76
N VAL A 246 -15.98 -19.16 -13.16
CA VAL A 246 -15.33 -20.35 -12.59
C VAL A 246 -14.47 -20.01 -11.36
N GLY A 247 -14.18 -18.72 -11.13
CA GLY A 247 -13.35 -18.25 -10.02
C GLY A 247 -11.88 -18.62 -10.15
N LYS A 248 -11.42 -19.04 -11.34
CA LYS A 248 -10.03 -19.40 -11.65
C LYS A 248 -9.68 -18.98 -13.07
N ILE A 249 -8.39 -18.76 -13.32
CA ILE A 249 -7.87 -18.56 -14.67
C ILE A 249 -7.95 -19.89 -15.41
N ILE A 250 -8.80 -19.96 -16.43
CA ILE A 250 -8.91 -21.13 -17.30
C ILE A 250 -7.83 -20.98 -18.36
N GLN A 251 -6.74 -21.71 -18.24
CA GLN A 251 -5.79 -21.85 -19.33
C GLN A 251 -6.45 -22.70 -20.42
N VAL A 252 -6.43 -22.20 -21.66
CA VAL A 252 -6.74 -22.98 -22.86
C VAL A 252 -5.49 -23.77 -23.23
#